data_AF-A0A336JRL3-F1
#
_entry.id   AF-A0A336JRL3-F1
#
_cell.length_a   1.000
_cell.length_b   1.000
_cell.length_c   1.000
_cell.angle_alpha   90.00
_cell.angle_beta   90.00
_cell.angle_gamma   90.00
#
_symmetry.space_group_name_H-M   'P 1'
#
loop_
_entity.id
_entity.type
_entity.pdbx_description
1 polymer ?
#
loop_
_entity_poly.entity_id
_entity_poly.type
_entity_poly.pdbx_seq_one_letter_code
_entity_poly.pdbx_strand_id
1 'polypeptide(L)'
;MLPAAAGAAASPDFDRWRDGFRAKALAKGISPRTWDRVMGSIEPDMSVFAKLKKQPEFHEQLWQYINRRVSDWRVTAGREAVRRNDALFARIERDFGVERGTLLALWGVESAFGDPLVQQNHMRPVFPSLAALAWHEPRRRTYWETELINALRIVDKGWSTPEEMRGSWAGAMGHSQWMPEVWLNVGIDYDGDGRVSPFGRPDDALGSTAKYLVRRGKYQRGEHWGYEVEAPGGAASGRRTYSEWSRSGVTRADGQPFPNSSASATMWVPVEGGPKFLIGPNFYAVKSYNPSMNYALAICHLGDRILGGGPFVHPFPGSERALTLAEVQEMQTRLTRAGFDTGGTDGRVGNDTMKAIRDFQLKTGLLPADGYGGLKVLARLRQGG
;
A
#
# COMPACT_ATOMS: atom_id res chain seq x y z
N MET A 1 0.52 -16.67 -35.36
CA MET A 1 0.50 -15.19 -35.36
C MET A 1 -0.85 -14.75 -34.82
N LEU A 2 -0.89 -14.23 -33.59
CA LEU A 2 -2.07 -13.54 -33.06
C LEU A 2 -2.15 -12.15 -33.71
N PRO A 3 -3.34 -11.63 -34.05
CA PRO A 3 -3.46 -10.31 -34.65
C PRO A 3 -3.06 -9.25 -33.64
N ALA A 4 -2.25 -8.27 -34.07
CA ALA A 4 -1.99 -7.07 -33.31
C ALA A 4 -3.31 -6.32 -33.10
N ALA A 5 -3.65 -6.00 -31.86
CA ALA A 5 -4.74 -5.09 -31.57
C ALA A 5 -4.38 -3.72 -32.18
N ALA A 6 -5.14 -3.28 -33.17
CA ALA A 6 -5.03 -1.92 -33.69
C ALA A 6 -5.36 -0.95 -32.54
N GLY A 7 -4.36 -0.14 -32.13
CA GLY A 7 -4.60 0.96 -31.20
C GLY A 7 -5.61 1.90 -31.84
N ALA A 8 -6.73 2.15 -31.17
CA ALA A 8 -7.63 3.21 -31.58
C ALA A 8 -6.83 4.52 -31.54
N ALA A 9 -6.73 5.21 -32.68
CA ALA A 9 -6.12 6.53 -32.75
C ALA A 9 -6.79 7.49 -31.77
N ALA A 10 -6.04 8.47 -31.27
CA ALA A 10 -6.53 9.45 -30.31
C ALA A 10 -7.81 10.10 -30.83
N SER A 11 -8.79 10.28 -29.93
CA SER A 11 -9.95 11.08 -30.27
C SER A 11 -9.48 12.49 -30.64
N PRO A 12 -10.03 13.13 -31.71
CA PRO A 12 -9.75 14.53 -32.03
C PRO A 12 -9.92 15.49 -30.84
N ASP A 13 -10.73 15.11 -29.84
CA ASP A 13 -10.93 15.87 -28.61
C ASP A 13 -9.76 15.77 -27.62
N PHE A 14 -9.08 14.61 -27.58
CA PHE A 14 -7.88 14.43 -26.78
C PHE A 14 -6.72 15.24 -27.36
N ASP A 15 -6.53 15.21 -28.68
CA ASP A 15 -5.48 16.00 -29.34
C ASP A 15 -5.66 17.50 -29.08
N ARG A 16 -6.89 18.03 -29.19
CA ARG A 16 -7.17 19.44 -28.84
C ARG A 16 -6.84 19.75 -27.38
N TRP A 17 -7.18 18.85 -26.44
CA TRP A 17 -6.80 19.04 -25.04
C TRP A 17 -5.29 18.99 -24.85
N ARG A 18 -4.60 18.01 -25.45
CA ARG A 18 -3.15 17.84 -25.35
C ARG A 18 -2.43 19.08 -25.85
N ASP A 19 -2.81 19.59 -27.01
CA ASP A 19 -2.17 20.74 -27.64
C ASP A 19 -2.44 22.03 -26.83
N GLY A 20 -3.64 22.18 -26.27
CA GLY A 20 -3.93 23.26 -25.31
C GLY A 20 -3.15 23.12 -23.99
N PHE A 21 -2.97 21.90 -23.51
CA PHE A 21 -2.20 21.61 -22.29
C PHE A 21 -0.70 21.87 -22.45
N ARG A 22 -0.17 21.81 -23.68
CA ARG A 22 1.24 22.09 -23.99
C ARG A 22 1.70 23.43 -23.44
N ALA A 23 0.93 24.50 -23.68
CA ALA A 23 1.27 25.83 -23.20
C ALA A 23 1.43 25.87 -21.67
N LYS A 24 0.55 25.17 -20.95
CA LYS A 24 0.59 25.05 -19.49
C LYS A 24 1.83 24.26 -19.02
N ALA A 25 2.17 23.15 -19.68
CA ALA A 25 3.35 22.37 -19.35
C ALA A 25 4.65 23.14 -19.58
N LEU A 26 4.79 23.81 -20.73
CA LEU A 26 5.96 24.64 -21.04
C LEU A 26 6.11 25.81 -20.05
N ALA A 27 5.00 26.48 -19.70
CA ALA A 27 5.00 27.54 -18.68
C ALA A 27 5.40 27.03 -17.27
N LYS A 28 5.30 25.72 -17.03
CA LYS A 28 5.78 25.06 -15.80
C LYS A 28 7.22 24.53 -15.91
N GLY A 29 7.93 24.88 -16.98
CA GLY A 29 9.35 24.62 -17.16
C GLY A 29 9.67 23.27 -17.81
N ILE A 30 8.70 22.58 -18.41
CA ILE A 30 8.98 21.38 -19.21
C ILE A 30 9.67 21.80 -20.51
N SER A 31 10.79 21.16 -20.87
CA SER A 31 11.43 21.44 -22.16
C SER A 31 10.56 21.01 -23.35
N PRO A 32 10.60 21.74 -24.49
CA PRO A 32 9.91 21.31 -25.72
C PRO A 32 10.34 19.91 -26.15
N ARG A 33 11.63 19.58 -26.02
CA ARG A 33 12.17 18.25 -26.33
C ARG A 33 11.50 17.15 -25.51
N THR A 34 11.35 17.35 -24.20
CA THR A 34 10.66 16.37 -23.33
C THR A 34 9.18 16.30 -23.65
N TRP A 35 8.51 17.44 -23.91
CA TRP A 35 7.12 17.42 -24.34
C TRP A 35 6.95 16.60 -25.62
N ASP A 36 7.73 16.88 -26.67
CA ASP A 36 7.59 16.21 -27.96
C ASP A 36 7.90 14.70 -27.84
N ARG A 37 8.92 14.34 -27.04
CA ARG A 37 9.28 12.93 -26.75
C ARG A 37 8.16 12.17 -26.05
N VAL A 38 7.48 12.77 -25.08
CA VAL A 38 6.55 12.05 -24.20
C VAL A 38 5.10 12.20 -24.62
N MET A 39 4.69 13.42 -24.98
CA MET A 39 3.31 13.76 -25.28
C MET A 39 3.03 13.81 -26.78
N GLY A 40 4.04 13.99 -27.64
CA GLY A 40 3.85 14.27 -29.07
C GLY A 40 2.93 13.30 -29.81
N SER A 41 3.00 12.01 -29.49
CA SER A 41 2.14 10.95 -30.06
C SER A 41 1.49 10.09 -28.98
N ILE A 42 1.25 10.65 -27.80
CA ILE A 42 0.69 9.87 -26.69
C ILE A 42 -0.78 9.53 -26.94
N GLU A 43 -1.15 8.30 -26.60
CA GLU A 43 -2.54 7.85 -26.57
C GLU A 43 -3.00 7.71 -25.11
N PRO A 44 -4.19 8.23 -24.74
CA PRO A 44 -4.70 8.10 -23.38
C PRO A 44 -5.14 6.65 -23.09
N ASP A 45 -4.70 6.08 -21.96
CA ASP A 45 -5.20 4.77 -21.51
C ASP A 45 -6.57 4.92 -20.85
N MET A 46 -7.64 4.82 -21.64
CA MET A 46 -9.01 4.93 -21.13
C MET A 46 -9.44 3.77 -20.21
N SER A 47 -8.68 2.67 -20.17
CA SER A 47 -8.99 1.54 -19.27
C SER A 47 -8.83 1.89 -17.78
N VAL A 48 -8.13 2.99 -17.47
CA VAL A 48 -8.02 3.53 -16.09
C VAL A 48 -9.38 3.84 -15.47
N PHE A 49 -10.36 4.28 -16.28
CA PHE A 49 -11.70 4.60 -15.79
C PHE A 49 -12.52 3.37 -15.41
N ALA A 50 -12.21 2.20 -15.96
CA ALA A 50 -12.79 0.94 -15.50
C ALA A 50 -12.32 0.60 -14.08
N LYS A 51 -11.08 0.96 -13.72
CA LYS A 51 -10.53 0.82 -12.37
C LYS A 51 -11.05 1.89 -11.41
N LEU A 52 -11.36 3.09 -11.92
CA LEU A 52 -12.03 4.15 -11.15
C LEU A 52 -13.47 3.76 -10.77
N LYS A 53 -14.22 3.15 -11.70
CA LYS A 53 -15.62 2.73 -11.50
C LYS A 53 -15.76 1.42 -10.70
N LYS A 54 -14.76 0.52 -10.75
CA LYS A 54 -14.73 -0.72 -9.95
C LYS A 54 -13.95 -0.52 -8.66
N GLN A 55 -14.62 -0.02 -7.63
CA GLN A 55 -14.35 -0.46 -6.28
C GLN A 55 -15.51 -1.39 -5.93
N PRO A 56 -15.40 -2.72 -6.13
CA PRO A 56 -16.40 -3.62 -5.57
C PRO A 56 -16.51 -3.24 -4.10
N GLU A 57 -17.74 -2.98 -3.65
CA GLU A 57 -18.07 -2.73 -2.26
C GLU A 57 -17.83 -4.01 -1.46
N PHE A 58 -16.57 -4.40 -1.33
CA PHE A 58 -16.13 -5.28 -0.27
C PHE A 58 -16.22 -4.42 0.99
N HIS A 59 -17.35 -4.53 1.68
CA HIS A 59 -17.52 -4.00 3.04
C HIS A 59 -16.71 -4.90 3.97
N GLU A 60 -15.39 -4.80 3.86
CA GLU A 60 -14.45 -5.56 4.65
C GLU A 60 -14.47 -5.00 6.08
N GLN A 61 -14.79 -5.85 7.05
CA GLN A 61 -14.65 -5.49 8.45
C GLN A 61 -13.16 -5.25 8.77
N LEU A 62 -12.87 -4.44 9.79
CA LEU A 62 -11.49 -4.10 10.14
C LEU A 62 -10.59 -5.34 10.30
N TRP A 63 -11.08 -6.36 10.99
CA TRP A 63 -10.30 -7.59 11.23
C TRP A 63 -10.04 -8.38 9.94
N GLN A 64 -10.96 -8.37 8.98
CA GLN A 64 -10.77 -8.98 7.66
C GLN A 64 -9.66 -8.24 6.89
N TYR A 65 -9.71 -6.90 6.92
CA TYR A 65 -8.71 -6.02 6.30
C TYR A 65 -7.32 -6.26 6.87
N ILE A 66 -7.22 -6.34 8.20
CA ILE A 66 -5.96 -6.64 8.90
C ILE A 66 -5.50 -8.04 8.52
N ASN A 67 -6.32 -9.09 8.63
CA ASN A 67 -5.91 -10.46 8.30
C ASN A 67 -5.41 -10.59 6.86
N ARG A 68 -6.06 -9.92 5.91
CA ARG A 68 -5.65 -9.96 4.49
C ARG A 68 -4.34 -9.22 4.24
N ARG A 69 -4.08 -8.12 4.95
CA ARG A 69 -2.84 -7.34 4.83
C ARG A 69 -1.70 -7.94 5.64
N VAL A 70 -1.99 -8.51 6.79
CA VAL A 70 -1.04 -9.14 7.73
C VAL A 70 -1.08 -10.66 7.56
N SER A 71 -0.99 -11.12 6.30
CA SER A 71 -1.02 -12.53 5.96
C SER A 71 0.31 -13.22 6.25
N ASP A 72 0.26 -14.53 6.54
CA ASP A 72 1.45 -15.35 6.74
C ASP A 72 2.43 -15.29 5.57
N TRP A 73 1.92 -15.16 4.33
CA TRP A 73 2.75 -14.92 3.16
C TRP A 73 3.58 -13.63 3.31
N ARG A 74 2.96 -12.50 3.68
CA ARG A 74 3.69 -11.22 3.82
C ARG A 74 4.65 -11.25 5.00
N VAL A 75 4.29 -11.90 6.09
CA VAL A 75 5.19 -12.07 7.25
C VAL A 75 6.44 -12.86 6.84
N THR A 76 6.24 -13.99 6.15
CA THR A 76 7.35 -14.85 5.71
C THR A 76 8.23 -14.16 4.66
N ALA A 77 7.61 -13.56 3.64
CA ALA A 77 8.34 -12.82 2.60
C ALA A 77 9.07 -11.59 3.18
N GLY A 78 8.49 -10.91 4.16
CA GLY A 78 9.11 -9.77 4.84
C GLY A 78 10.34 -10.17 5.67
N ARG A 79 10.30 -11.33 6.32
CA ARG A 79 11.48 -11.89 7.04
C ARG A 79 12.62 -12.22 6.07
N GLU A 80 12.29 -12.70 4.89
CA GLU A 80 13.29 -12.93 3.86
C GLU A 80 13.81 -11.60 3.26
N ALA A 81 12.92 -10.63 3.05
CA ALA A 81 13.29 -9.30 2.55
C ALA A 81 14.24 -8.58 3.50
N VAL A 82 14.02 -8.65 4.82
CA VAL A 82 14.95 -8.06 5.79
C VAL A 82 16.29 -8.78 5.80
N ARG A 83 16.31 -10.13 5.71
CA ARG A 83 17.58 -10.89 5.64
C ARG A 83 18.42 -10.51 4.43
N ARG A 84 17.79 -10.35 3.26
CA ARG A 84 18.50 -9.96 2.02
C ARG A 84 19.01 -8.52 2.03
N ASN A 85 18.37 -7.64 2.79
CA ASN A 85 18.63 -6.20 2.78
C ASN A 85 19.05 -5.69 4.16
N ASP A 86 19.62 -6.53 5.03
CA ASP A 86 19.87 -6.18 6.43
C ASP A 86 20.79 -4.95 6.55
N ALA A 87 21.88 -4.92 5.78
CA ALA A 87 22.78 -3.78 5.72
C ALA A 87 22.08 -2.48 5.29
N LEU A 88 21.16 -2.56 4.32
CA LEU A 88 20.38 -1.41 3.86
C LEU A 88 19.45 -0.91 4.97
N PHE A 89 18.69 -1.79 5.61
CA PHE A 89 17.80 -1.42 6.70
C PHE A 89 18.55 -0.85 7.91
N ALA A 90 19.68 -1.44 8.28
CA ALA A 90 20.54 -0.91 9.34
C ALA A 90 21.05 0.51 9.01
N ARG A 91 21.41 0.76 7.75
CA ARG A 91 21.81 2.08 7.26
C ARG A 91 20.66 3.09 7.39
N ILE A 92 19.46 2.72 6.93
CA ILE A 92 18.27 3.59 6.98
C ILE A 92 17.86 3.91 8.42
N GLU A 93 17.84 2.91 9.30
CA GLU A 93 17.53 3.10 10.72
C GLU A 93 18.51 4.06 11.39
N ARG A 94 19.81 3.92 11.11
CA ARG A 94 20.82 4.85 11.61
C ARG A 94 20.57 6.27 11.09
N ASP A 95 20.41 6.43 9.79
CA ASP A 95 20.35 7.74 9.14
C ASP A 95 19.05 8.49 9.43
N PHE A 96 17.91 7.80 9.44
CA PHE A 96 16.57 8.40 9.57
C PHE A 96 15.87 8.13 10.89
N GLY A 97 16.24 7.05 11.61
CA GLY A 97 15.58 6.67 12.85
C GLY A 97 14.21 6.01 12.66
N VAL A 98 13.87 5.64 11.42
CA VAL A 98 12.62 4.94 11.09
C VAL A 98 12.82 3.44 11.26
N GLU A 99 11.99 2.79 12.09
CA GLU A 99 12.04 1.35 12.33
C GLU A 99 11.93 0.54 11.02
N ARG A 100 12.82 -0.45 10.84
CA ARG A 100 12.81 -1.32 9.65
C ARG A 100 11.48 -2.04 9.47
N GLY A 101 10.80 -2.39 10.55
CA GLY A 101 9.47 -3.03 10.51
C GLY A 101 8.45 -2.17 9.78
N THR A 102 8.43 -0.86 10.04
CA THR A 102 7.56 0.10 9.35
C THR A 102 7.84 0.12 7.84
N LEU A 103 9.12 0.17 7.44
CA LEU A 103 9.52 0.21 6.04
C LEU A 103 9.24 -1.11 5.30
N LEU A 104 9.51 -2.25 5.95
CA LEU A 104 9.20 -3.58 5.42
C LEU A 104 7.70 -3.76 5.18
N ALA A 105 6.87 -3.32 6.12
CA ALA A 105 5.43 -3.42 5.99
C ALA A 105 4.90 -2.55 4.84
N LEU A 106 5.37 -1.31 4.70
CA LEU A 106 5.06 -0.45 3.56
C LEU A 106 5.50 -1.13 2.25
N TRP A 107 6.73 -1.60 2.16
CA TRP A 107 7.25 -2.26 0.96
C TRP A 107 6.47 -3.52 0.57
N GLY A 108 6.09 -4.34 1.56
CA GLY A 108 5.30 -5.55 1.35
C GLY A 108 3.85 -5.29 0.94
N VAL A 109 3.22 -4.24 1.48
CA VAL A 109 1.84 -3.88 1.16
C VAL A 109 1.73 -3.14 -0.17
N GLU A 110 2.66 -2.23 -0.46
CA GLU A 110 2.62 -1.40 -1.67
C GLU A 110 3.03 -2.18 -2.93
N SER A 111 4.02 -3.07 -2.82
CA SER A 111 4.63 -3.67 -4.01
C SER A 111 5.06 -5.12 -3.88
N ALA A 112 4.61 -5.82 -2.83
CA ALA A 112 5.04 -7.20 -2.57
C ALA A 112 6.57 -7.32 -2.52
N PHE A 113 7.24 -6.36 -1.86
CA PHE A 113 8.70 -6.28 -1.76
C PHE A 113 9.39 -6.14 -3.13
N GLY A 114 8.72 -5.53 -4.10
CA GLY A 114 9.25 -5.38 -5.47
C GLY A 114 9.21 -6.64 -6.32
N ASP A 115 8.35 -7.62 -6.00
CA ASP A 115 8.22 -8.87 -6.78
C ASP A 115 8.01 -8.57 -8.28
N PRO A 116 8.92 -9.01 -9.17
CA PRO A 116 8.84 -8.71 -10.60
C PRO A 116 7.56 -9.19 -11.29
N LEU A 117 6.98 -10.32 -10.87
CA LEU A 117 5.74 -10.84 -11.44
C LEU A 117 4.55 -9.97 -11.04
N VAL A 118 4.51 -9.53 -9.78
CA VAL A 118 3.49 -8.58 -9.29
C VAL A 118 3.59 -7.27 -10.07
N GLN A 119 4.81 -6.78 -10.25
CA GLN A 119 5.08 -5.55 -10.99
C GLN A 119 4.65 -5.70 -12.45
N GLN A 120 4.97 -6.81 -13.11
CA GLN A 120 4.58 -7.08 -14.50
C GLN A 120 3.05 -7.12 -14.68
N ASN A 121 2.34 -7.77 -13.75
CA ASN A 121 0.89 -7.97 -13.85
C ASN A 121 0.05 -6.75 -13.48
N HIS A 122 0.60 -5.83 -12.68
CA HIS A 122 -0.15 -4.70 -12.14
C HIS A 122 0.35 -3.33 -12.58
N MET A 123 1.51 -3.27 -13.24
CA MET A 123 2.05 -2.01 -13.75
C MET A 123 1.79 -1.80 -15.23
N ARG A 124 1.53 -0.55 -15.57
CA ARG A 124 1.32 -0.04 -16.92
C ARG A 124 2.12 1.24 -17.14
N PRO A 125 2.30 1.69 -18.39
CA PRO A 125 2.91 2.99 -18.66
C PRO A 125 2.19 4.13 -17.93
N VAL A 126 2.94 4.94 -17.19
CA VAL A 126 2.41 6.01 -16.34
C VAL A 126 1.83 7.16 -17.15
N PHE A 127 2.51 7.56 -18.23
CA PHE A 127 2.11 8.72 -19.02
C PHE A 127 0.72 8.56 -19.67
N PRO A 128 0.39 7.46 -20.38
CA PRO A 128 -0.95 7.23 -20.90
C PRO A 128 -2.03 7.27 -19.82
N SER A 129 -1.72 6.76 -18.63
CA SER A 129 -2.65 6.72 -17.49
C SER A 129 -2.92 8.12 -16.94
N LEU A 130 -1.87 8.89 -16.68
CA LEU A 130 -1.99 10.27 -16.18
C LEU A 130 -2.60 11.21 -17.22
N ALA A 131 -2.31 11.03 -18.51
CA ALA A 131 -2.92 11.79 -19.60
C ALA A 131 -4.44 11.55 -19.66
N ALA A 132 -4.89 10.30 -19.59
CA ALA A 132 -6.31 9.98 -19.54
C ALA A 132 -7.00 10.62 -18.32
N LEU A 133 -6.39 10.54 -17.13
CA LEU A 133 -6.95 11.11 -15.91
C LEU A 133 -6.99 12.63 -15.91
N ALA A 134 -5.92 13.29 -16.39
CA ALA A 134 -5.86 14.74 -16.55
C ALA A 134 -6.91 15.24 -17.57
N TRP A 135 -7.11 14.49 -18.64
CA TRP A 135 -8.08 14.80 -19.69
C TRP A 135 -9.54 14.55 -19.27
N HIS A 136 -9.84 13.52 -18.48
CA HIS A 136 -11.23 13.05 -18.41
C HIS A 136 -11.73 12.61 -17.03
N GLU A 137 -10.93 12.73 -15.96
CA GLU A 137 -11.42 12.42 -14.61
C GLU A 137 -12.27 13.57 -14.05
N PRO A 138 -13.56 13.39 -13.73
CA PRO A 138 -14.49 14.50 -13.51
C PRO A 138 -14.23 15.33 -12.25
N ARG A 139 -13.53 14.78 -11.23
CA ARG A 139 -13.44 15.43 -9.90
C ARG A 139 -12.12 16.12 -9.63
N ARG A 140 -11.00 15.59 -10.13
CA ARG A 140 -9.64 16.00 -9.73
C ARG A 140 -8.72 16.28 -10.93
N ARG A 141 -9.25 16.79 -12.04
CA ARG A 141 -8.45 17.12 -13.25
C ARG A 141 -7.19 17.93 -12.94
N THR A 142 -7.30 18.99 -12.15
CA THR A 142 -6.15 19.84 -11.77
C THR A 142 -5.06 19.07 -11.03
N TYR A 143 -5.44 18.12 -10.18
CA TYR A 143 -4.49 17.25 -9.49
C TYR A 143 -3.76 16.36 -10.50
N TRP A 144 -4.49 15.69 -11.39
CA TRP A 144 -3.90 14.82 -12.41
C TRP A 144 -3.02 15.56 -13.42
N GLU A 145 -3.42 16.76 -13.83
CA GLU A 145 -2.58 17.65 -14.65
C GLU A 145 -1.27 18.00 -13.94
N THR A 146 -1.33 18.24 -12.62
CA THR A 146 -0.13 18.51 -11.81
C THR A 146 0.78 17.28 -11.73
N GLU A 147 0.22 16.09 -11.51
CA GLU A 147 1.00 14.84 -11.51
C GLU A 147 1.59 14.52 -12.88
N LEU A 148 0.87 14.79 -13.97
CA LEU A 148 1.40 14.64 -15.33
C LEU A 148 2.58 15.58 -15.59
N ILE A 149 2.48 16.85 -15.18
CA ILE A 149 3.60 17.81 -15.26
C ILE A 149 4.77 17.34 -14.40
N ASN A 150 4.52 16.83 -13.18
CA ASN A 150 5.57 16.29 -12.33
C ASN A 150 6.26 15.08 -12.97
N ALA A 151 5.50 14.17 -13.62
CA ALA A 151 6.07 13.06 -14.36
C ALA A 151 6.97 13.54 -15.51
N LEU A 152 6.54 14.55 -16.27
CA LEU A 152 7.34 15.17 -17.32
C LEU A 152 8.63 15.78 -16.75
N ARG A 153 8.57 16.44 -15.58
CA ARG A 153 9.77 17.00 -14.91
C ARG A 153 10.80 15.94 -14.53
N ILE A 154 10.35 14.76 -14.09
CA ILE A 154 11.25 13.64 -13.75
C ILE A 154 12.03 13.20 -14.99
N VAL A 155 11.32 13.10 -16.13
CA VAL A 155 11.92 12.76 -17.43
C VAL A 155 12.87 13.86 -17.93
N ASP A 156 12.51 15.13 -17.71
CA ASP A 156 13.32 16.29 -18.11
C ASP A 156 14.61 16.41 -17.27
N LYS A 157 14.57 15.98 -16.00
CA LYS A 157 15.74 15.86 -15.12
C LYS A 157 16.67 14.69 -15.49
N GLY A 158 16.25 13.79 -16.39
CA GLY A 158 16.98 12.59 -16.73
C GLY A 158 16.94 11.49 -15.66
N TRP A 159 16.06 11.60 -14.66
CA TRP A 159 15.90 10.58 -13.61
C TRP A 159 15.18 9.32 -14.11
N SER A 160 14.46 9.43 -15.23
CA SER A 160 13.77 8.30 -15.86
C SER A 160 13.49 8.56 -17.32
N THR A 161 13.19 7.48 -18.03
CA THR A 161 12.58 7.51 -19.37
C THR A 161 11.06 7.25 -19.28
N PRO A 162 10.28 7.66 -20.30
CA PRO A 162 8.86 7.32 -20.39
C PRO A 162 8.57 5.83 -20.32
N GLU A 163 9.45 5.01 -20.89
CA GLU A 163 9.34 3.55 -20.95
C GLU A 163 9.59 2.89 -19.59
N GLU A 164 10.55 3.41 -18.82
CA GLU A 164 10.85 2.94 -17.46
C GLU A 164 9.75 3.34 -16.46
N MET A 165 9.04 4.45 -16.69
CA MET A 165 7.99 4.94 -15.79
C MET A 165 6.74 4.06 -15.91
N ARG A 166 6.76 2.94 -15.18
CA ARG A 166 5.64 2.01 -15.04
C ARG A 166 5.07 2.06 -13.62
N GLY A 167 3.75 1.94 -13.50
CA GLY A 167 3.07 2.08 -12.22
C GLY A 167 1.62 1.63 -12.26
N SER A 168 0.90 1.88 -11.16
CA SER A 168 -0.52 1.61 -11.09
C SER A 168 -1.31 2.44 -12.11
N TRP A 169 -2.59 2.11 -12.29
CA TRP A 169 -3.50 2.88 -13.15
C TRP A 169 -3.63 4.36 -12.77
N ALA A 170 -3.29 4.70 -11.51
CA ALA A 170 -3.31 6.07 -11.00
C ALA A 170 -1.93 6.75 -11.08
N GLY A 171 -0.90 6.10 -11.62
CA GLY A 171 0.44 6.68 -11.76
C GLY A 171 1.34 6.54 -10.54
N ALA A 172 0.98 5.71 -9.57
CA ALA A 172 1.86 5.36 -8.44
C ALA A 172 2.93 4.34 -8.87
N MET A 173 4.20 4.59 -8.56
CA MET A 173 5.35 3.94 -9.21
C MET A 173 6.26 3.17 -8.28
N GLY A 174 6.89 2.12 -8.83
CA GLY A 174 8.02 1.44 -8.22
C GLY A 174 7.72 0.70 -6.92
N HIS A 175 8.76 0.47 -6.13
CA HIS A 175 8.70 -0.26 -4.85
C HIS A 175 7.78 0.39 -3.82
N SER A 176 7.70 1.72 -3.83
CA SER A 176 7.00 2.51 -2.81
C SER A 176 5.64 3.03 -3.28
N GLN A 177 5.25 2.80 -4.55
CA GLN A 177 4.00 3.32 -5.11
C GLN A 177 3.87 4.85 -4.98
N TRP A 178 4.97 5.58 -5.22
CA TRP A 178 4.93 7.04 -5.17
C TRP A 178 4.26 7.64 -6.39
N MET A 179 3.49 8.68 -6.14
CA MET A 179 3.09 9.65 -7.16
C MET A 179 4.31 10.46 -7.63
N PRO A 180 4.31 10.97 -8.88
CA PRO A 180 5.40 11.79 -9.40
C PRO A 180 5.79 12.97 -8.50
N GLU A 181 4.82 13.65 -7.88
CA GLU A 181 5.08 14.72 -6.91
C GLU A 181 5.96 14.26 -5.74
N VAL A 182 5.68 13.07 -5.20
CA VAL A 182 6.41 12.55 -4.05
C VAL A 182 7.84 12.26 -4.45
N TRP A 183 8.06 11.57 -5.58
CA TRP A 183 9.40 11.29 -6.09
C TRP A 183 10.24 12.57 -6.23
N LEU A 184 9.70 13.63 -6.83
CA LEU A 184 10.42 14.91 -6.99
C LEU A 184 10.81 15.57 -5.66
N ASN A 185 9.99 15.43 -4.62
CA ASN A 185 10.16 16.18 -3.38
C ASN A 185 10.91 15.42 -2.29
N VAL A 186 10.70 14.11 -2.19
CA VAL A 186 11.32 13.29 -1.14
C VAL A 186 12.43 12.40 -1.67
N GLY A 187 12.47 12.12 -2.97
CA GLY A 187 13.48 11.29 -3.62
C GLY A 187 14.91 11.63 -3.18
N ILE A 188 15.71 10.59 -2.91
CA ILE A 188 17.15 10.66 -2.65
C ILE A 188 17.83 9.52 -3.38
N ASP A 189 19.00 9.82 -3.92
CA ASP A 189 19.96 8.84 -4.41
C ASP A 189 20.69 8.32 -3.16
N TYR A 190 20.24 7.16 -2.69
CA TYR A 190 20.64 6.59 -1.40
C TYR A 190 21.73 5.54 -1.54
N ASP A 191 21.90 4.94 -2.72
CA ASP A 191 23.05 4.09 -3.03
C ASP A 191 24.22 4.85 -3.67
N GLY A 192 24.02 6.10 -4.10
CA GLY A 192 25.06 7.01 -4.56
C GLY A 192 25.45 6.81 -6.02
N ASP A 193 24.56 6.25 -6.85
CA ASP A 193 24.84 5.94 -8.25
C ASP A 193 24.64 7.15 -9.20
N GLY A 194 24.18 8.28 -8.67
CA GLY A 194 23.91 9.53 -9.38
C GLY A 194 22.47 9.66 -9.89
N ARG A 195 21.58 8.68 -9.65
CA ARG A 195 20.20 8.66 -10.16
C ARG A 195 19.21 8.29 -9.05
N VAL A 196 18.26 9.20 -8.78
CA VAL A 196 17.12 8.88 -7.91
C VAL A 196 16.11 7.97 -8.63
N SER A 197 15.98 6.70 -8.25
CA SER A 197 15.07 5.74 -8.88
C SER A 197 14.19 4.96 -7.89
N PRO A 198 12.84 5.00 -8.00
CA PRO A 198 11.96 4.14 -7.21
C PRO A 198 11.89 2.69 -7.75
N PHE A 199 12.64 2.39 -8.81
CA PHE A 199 12.68 1.11 -9.52
C PHE A 199 14.02 0.40 -9.35
N GLY A 200 14.04 -0.91 -9.58
CA GLY A 200 15.27 -1.69 -9.64
C GLY A 200 15.73 -2.13 -8.24
N ARG A 201 16.82 -1.56 -7.76
CA ARG A 201 17.29 -1.80 -6.38
C ARG A 201 16.41 -1.02 -5.40
N PRO A 202 16.17 -1.54 -4.18
CA PRO A 202 15.26 -0.91 -3.25
C PRO A 202 15.88 0.25 -2.47
N ASP A 203 17.19 0.49 -2.56
CA ASP A 203 17.95 1.48 -1.79
C ASP A 203 17.27 2.86 -1.78
N ASP A 204 17.07 3.46 -2.95
CA ASP A 204 16.44 4.77 -3.13
C ASP A 204 14.98 4.80 -2.70
N ALA A 205 14.22 3.77 -3.06
CA ALA A 205 12.81 3.69 -2.72
C ALA A 205 12.61 3.64 -1.19
N LEU A 206 13.39 2.81 -0.49
CA LEU A 206 13.29 2.65 0.96
C LEU A 206 13.89 3.86 1.69
N GLY A 207 15.05 4.35 1.25
CA GLY A 207 15.70 5.54 1.81
C GLY A 207 14.80 6.77 1.69
N SER A 208 14.23 7.01 0.51
CA SER A 208 13.30 8.16 0.37
C SER A 208 11.95 7.93 1.05
N THR A 209 11.53 6.68 1.30
CA THR A 209 10.34 6.38 2.12
C THR A 209 10.59 6.78 3.57
N ALA A 210 11.77 6.48 4.11
CA ALA A 210 12.18 6.92 5.44
C ALA A 210 12.24 8.46 5.51
N LYS A 211 12.83 9.12 4.52
CA LYS A 211 12.83 10.60 4.42
C LYS A 211 11.41 11.17 4.35
N TYR A 212 10.50 10.54 3.62
CA TYR A 212 9.08 10.92 3.57
C TYR A 212 8.44 10.88 4.96
N LEU A 213 8.60 9.77 5.68
CA LEU A 213 8.02 9.58 7.02
C LEU A 213 8.55 10.63 8.01
N VAL A 214 9.84 10.95 7.96
CA VAL A 214 10.44 12.00 8.80
C VAL A 214 9.92 13.39 8.42
N ARG A 215 9.99 13.76 7.14
CA ARG A 215 9.72 15.14 6.70
C ARG A 215 8.23 15.48 6.66
N ARG A 216 7.41 14.60 6.09
CA ARG A 216 5.97 14.79 5.92
C ARG A 216 5.17 14.14 7.05
N GLY A 217 5.54 12.92 7.43
CA GLY A 217 4.85 12.18 8.50
C GLY A 217 5.18 12.65 9.92
N LYS A 218 6.28 13.40 10.10
CA LYS A 218 6.79 13.83 11.41
C LYS A 218 7.14 12.65 12.32
N TYR A 219 7.68 11.59 11.73
CA TYR A 219 8.18 10.42 12.45
C TYR A 219 9.22 10.83 13.51
N GLN A 220 9.10 10.25 14.70
CA GLN A 220 9.93 10.46 15.86
C GLN A 220 10.88 9.29 16.04
N ARG A 221 12.18 9.57 15.91
CA ARG A 221 13.24 8.59 16.15
C ARG A 221 13.13 8.03 17.58
N GLY A 222 13.30 6.72 17.72
CA GLY A 222 13.36 6.04 19.02
C GLY A 222 11.99 5.81 19.68
N GLU A 223 10.90 6.26 19.05
CA GLU A 223 9.54 5.96 19.50
C GLU A 223 8.95 4.82 18.67
N HIS A 224 8.14 3.98 19.32
CA HIS A 224 7.33 2.99 18.62
C HIS A 224 6.02 3.61 18.11
N TRP A 225 5.31 2.94 17.19
CA TRP A 225 4.04 3.45 16.68
C TRP A 225 2.94 3.48 17.74
N GLY A 226 2.93 2.52 18.65
CA GLY A 226 1.91 2.34 19.68
C GLY A 226 1.92 0.93 20.27
N TYR A 227 1.06 0.69 21.25
CA TYR A 227 0.98 -0.59 21.94
C TYR A 227 -0.47 -0.99 22.16
N GLU A 228 -0.78 -2.28 22.05
CA GLU A 228 -2.03 -2.83 22.58
C GLU A 228 -2.01 -2.75 24.12
N VAL A 229 -3.13 -2.38 24.72
CA VAL A 229 -3.21 -2.11 26.15
C VAL A 229 -4.45 -2.74 26.81
N GLU A 230 -4.28 -3.04 28.08
CA GLU A 230 -5.37 -3.26 29.03
C GLU A 230 -5.73 -1.94 29.70
N ALA A 231 -7.03 -1.66 29.83
CA ALA A 231 -7.50 -0.43 30.46
C ALA A 231 -8.78 -0.69 31.27
N PRO A 232 -8.82 -0.31 32.56
CA PRO A 232 -10.02 -0.39 33.38
C PRO A 232 -11.04 0.64 32.88
N GLY A 233 -12.19 0.18 32.37
CA GLY A 233 -13.26 1.02 31.83
C GLY A 233 -13.16 1.37 30.34
N GLY A 234 -13.98 2.34 29.91
CA GLY A 234 -14.12 2.77 28.50
C GLY A 234 -12.96 3.61 27.98
N ALA A 235 -13.11 4.17 26.77
CA ALA A 235 -12.08 5.00 26.12
C ALA A 235 -11.87 6.32 26.88
N ALA A 236 -10.94 6.34 27.83
CA ALA A 236 -10.40 7.57 28.38
C ALA A 236 -9.81 8.46 27.26
N SER A 237 -10.19 9.72 27.27
CA SER A 237 -9.86 10.69 26.23
C SER A 237 -8.59 11.48 26.55
N GLY A 238 -8.03 12.08 25.49
CA GLY A 238 -6.91 13.00 25.56
C GLY A 238 -5.55 12.34 25.29
N ARG A 239 -4.57 13.18 25.00
CA ARG A 239 -3.17 12.79 24.83
C ARG A 239 -2.49 12.85 26.20
N ARG A 240 -1.89 11.74 26.62
CA ARG A 240 -1.18 11.62 27.91
C ARG A 240 0.13 10.89 27.73
N THR A 241 1.08 11.13 28.63
CA THR A 241 2.31 10.34 28.72
C THR A 241 1.99 8.89 29.11
N TYR A 242 2.85 7.94 28.73
CA TYR A 242 2.71 6.55 29.18
C TYR A 242 2.73 6.44 30.72
N SER A 243 3.45 7.32 31.42
CA SER A 243 3.45 7.38 32.89
C SER A 243 2.08 7.78 33.46
N GLU A 244 1.38 8.72 32.84
CA GLU A 244 0.02 9.13 33.21
C GLU A 244 -0.99 8.03 32.92
N TRP A 245 -0.86 7.35 31.78
CA TRP A 245 -1.68 6.19 31.43
C TRP A 245 -1.51 5.07 32.46
N SER A 246 -0.26 4.75 32.82
CA SER A 246 0.06 3.75 33.83
C SER A 246 -0.52 4.10 35.20
N ARG A 247 -0.43 5.37 35.63
CA ARG A 247 -1.06 5.84 36.87
C ARG A 247 -2.59 5.77 36.87
N SER A 248 -3.22 5.81 35.69
CA SER A 248 -4.66 5.56 35.53
C SER A 248 -5.04 4.08 35.41
N GLY A 249 -4.08 3.16 35.58
CA GLY A 249 -4.31 1.72 35.53
C GLY A 249 -4.21 1.09 34.15
N VAL A 250 -3.72 1.82 33.13
CA VAL A 250 -3.51 1.28 31.78
C VAL A 250 -2.16 0.57 31.72
N THR A 251 -2.13 -0.68 31.26
CA THR A 251 -0.91 -1.48 31.08
C THR A 251 -0.80 -2.00 29.66
N ARG A 252 0.40 -2.38 29.19
CA ARG A 252 0.52 -3.08 27.91
C ARG A 252 -0.14 -4.46 27.99
N ALA A 253 -0.84 -4.86 26.93
CA ALA A 253 -1.52 -6.15 26.86
C ALA A 253 -0.55 -7.34 26.87
N ASP A 254 0.71 -7.13 26.48
CA ASP A 254 1.78 -8.14 26.56
C ASP A 254 2.49 -8.19 27.93
N GLY A 255 2.04 -7.39 28.90
CA GLY A 255 2.60 -7.32 30.26
C GLY A 255 3.95 -6.62 30.35
N GLN A 256 4.51 -6.10 29.25
CA GLN A 256 5.79 -5.38 29.27
C GLN A 256 5.61 -3.94 29.80
N PRO A 257 6.68 -3.30 30.31
CA PRO A 257 6.65 -1.88 30.61
C PRO A 257 6.62 -1.04 29.33
N PHE A 258 6.12 0.20 29.43
CA PHE A 258 6.29 1.19 28.36
C PHE A 258 7.76 1.67 28.33
N PRO A 259 8.49 1.55 27.20
CA PRO A 259 9.93 1.84 27.15
C PRO A 259 10.29 3.30 27.47
N ASN A 260 9.57 4.28 26.90
CA ASN A 260 9.73 5.70 27.20
C ASN A 260 8.52 6.22 27.96
N SER A 261 8.56 6.21 29.30
CA SER A 261 7.43 6.63 30.13
C SER A 261 6.98 8.09 29.92
N SER A 262 7.84 8.95 29.35
CA SER A 262 7.55 10.36 29.07
C SER A 262 6.90 10.60 27.71
N ALA A 263 6.98 9.64 26.78
CA ALA A 263 6.35 9.76 25.47
C ALA A 263 4.83 9.76 25.61
N SER A 264 4.17 10.57 24.77
CA SER A 264 2.72 10.73 24.81
C SER A 264 2.00 9.97 23.70
N ALA A 265 0.91 9.30 24.08
CA ALA A 265 0.03 8.57 23.21
C ALA A 265 -1.44 8.88 23.52
N THR A 266 -2.31 8.53 22.58
CA THR A 266 -3.77 8.66 22.71
C THR A 266 -4.39 7.26 22.66
N MET A 267 -5.37 7.00 23.54
CA MET A 267 -6.12 5.75 23.46
C MET A 267 -7.05 5.74 22.25
N TRP A 268 -7.03 4.63 21.52
CA TRP A 268 -7.89 4.35 20.39
C TRP A 268 -8.46 2.95 20.50
N VAL A 269 -9.79 2.85 20.36
CA VAL A 269 -10.54 1.59 20.34
C VAL A 269 -11.18 1.50 18.95
N PRO A 270 -10.63 0.70 18.02
CA PRO A 270 -11.09 0.71 16.63
C PRO A 270 -12.49 0.13 16.46
N VAL A 271 -12.84 -0.86 17.29
CA VAL A 271 -14.13 -1.56 17.30
C VAL A 271 -14.52 -1.76 18.77
N GLU A 272 -15.76 -1.43 19.12
CA GLU A 272 -16.29 -1.66 20.46
C GLU A 272 -16.15 -3.13 20.87
N GLY A 273 -15.64 -3.40 22.07
CA GLY A 273 -15.35 -4.76 22.55
C GLY A 273 -14.10 -5.42 21.94
N GLY A 274 -13.36 -4.72 21.08
CA GLY A 274 -12.10 -5.19 20.51
C GLY A 274 -10.85 -4.70 21.24
N PRO A 275 -9.66 -4.95 20.64
CA PRO A 275 -8.38 -4.51 21.20
C PRO A 275 -8.33 -2.98 21.34
N LYS A 276 -7.68 -2.53 22.41
CA LYS A 276 -7.44 -1.11 22.69
C LYS A 276 -5.97 -0.81 22.45
N PHE A 277 -5.68 0.35 21.87
CA PHE A 277 -4.32 0.75 21.55
C PHE A 277 -4.00 2.12 22.15
N LEU A 278 -2.80 2.30 22.69
CA LEU A 278 -2.20 3.61 22.83
C LEU A 278 -1.39 3.90 21.57
N ILE A 279 -1.85 4.82 20.73
CA ILE A 279 -1.19 5.19 19.48
C ILE A 279 -0.45 6.53 19.60
N GLY A 280 0.78 6.56 19.12
CA GLY A 280 1.69 7.70 19.20
C GLY A 280 1.94 8.40 17.85
N PRO A 281 2.87 9.37 17.81
CA PRO A 281 3.20 10.12 16.61
C PRO A 281 3.59 9.25 15.40
N ASN A 282 4.27 8.11 15.63
CA ASN A 282 4.74 7.25 14.54
C ASN A 282 3.62 6.48 13.84
N PHE A 283 2.53 6.17 14.54
CA PHE A 283 1.31 5.68 13.89
C PHE A 283 0.74 6.73 12.91
N TYR A 284 0.72 8.00 13.32
CA TYR A 284 0.26 9.09 12.45
C TYR A 284 1.23 9.42 11.32
N ALA A 285 2.53 9.19 11.51
CA ALA A 285 3.51 9.28 10.44
C ALA A 285 3.25 8.23 9.35
N VAL A 286 2.92 6.99 9.73
CA VAL A 286 2.49 5.95 8.77
C VAL A 286 1.18 6.35 8.08
N LYS A 287 0.20 6.87 8.84
CA LYS A 287 -1.07 7.38 8.28
C LYS A 287 -0.87 8.55 7.31
N SER A 288 0.25 9.27 7.35
CA SER A 288 0.51 10.31 6.35
C SER A 288 0.72 9.73 4.95
N TYR A 289 1.20 8.48 4.87
CA TYR A 289 1.40 7.75 3.62
C TYR A 289 0.07 7.40 2.93
N ASN A 290 -0.91 6.97 3.72
CA ASN A 290 -2.28 6.72 3.29
C ASN A 290 -3.23 7.13 4.43
N PRO A 291 -4.18 8.07 4.20
CA PRO A 291 -4.95 8.73 5.26
C PRO A 291 -6.02 7.84 5.93
N SER A 292 -5.82 6.52 6.01
CA SER A 292 -6.70 5.54 6.65
C SER A 292 -6.09 5.00 7.96
N MET A 293 -6.89 5.02 9.04
CA MET A 293 -6.50 4.40 10.33
C MET A 293 -6.32 2.88 10.19
N ASN A 294 -7.18 2.22 9.41
CA ASN A 294 -7.12 0.77 9.17
C ASN A 294 -5.84 0.39 8.43
N TYR A 295 -5.45 1.21 7.44
CA TYR A 295 -4.19 1.05 6.73
C TYR A 295 -3.01 1.20 7.69
N ALA A 296 -2.99 2.28 8.49
CA ALA A 296 -1.90 2.52 9.42
C ALA A 296 -1.75 1.38 10.44
N LEU A 297 -2.86 0.88 11.01
CA LEU A 297 -2.85 -0.26 11.92
C LEU A 297 -2.33 -1.53 11.24
N ALA A 298 -2.76 -1.81 10.01
CA ALA A 298 -2.28 -2.97 9.26
C ALA A 298 -0.78 -2.90 8.93
N ILE A 299 -0.26 -1.73 8.57
CA ILE A 299 1.17 -1.53 8.32
C ILE A 299 1.98 -1.69 9.60
N CYS A 300 1.59 -1.00 10.68
CA CYS A 300 2.29 -1.07 11.95
C CYS A 300 2.31 -2.50 12.48
N HIS A 301 1.15 -3.16 12.50
CA HIS A 301 1.05 -4.55 12.94
C HIS A 301 1.84 -5.51 12.05
N LEU A 302 1.80 -5.36 10.71
CA LEU A 302 2.62 -6.19 9.81
C LEU A 302 4.11 -6.03 10.12
N GLY A 303 4.56 -4.80 10.41
CA GLY A 303 5.94 -4.52 10.78
C GLY A 303 6.36 -5.32 12.00
N ASP A 304 5.56 -5.28 13.07
CA ASP A 304 5.80 -6.03 14.30
C ASP A 304 5.84 -7.54 14.02
N ARG A 305 4.86 -8.05 13.25
CA ARG A 305 4.77 -9.48 12.89
C ARG A 305 5.99 -9.97 12.10
N ILE A 306 6.49 -9.17 11.16
CA ILE A 306 7.70 -9.47 10.41
C ILE A 306 8.90 -9.60 11.36
N LEU A 307 9.03 -8.67 12.33
CA LEU A 307 10.12 -8.65 13.30
C LEU A 307 9.97 -9.67 14.45
N GLY A 308 8.95 -10.52 14.42
CA GLY A 308 8.78 -11.60 15.38
C GLY A 308 7.74 -11.33 16.47
N GLY A 309 7.05 -10.18 16.42
CA GLY A 309 5.88 -9.92 17.24
C GLY A 309 4.77 -10.94 17.00
N GLY A 310 4.00 -11.21 18.05
CA GLY A 310 2.80 -12.03 17.99
C GLY A 310 1.61 -11.31 17.34
N PRO A 311 0.49 -12.00 17.08
CA PRO A 311 -0.79 -11.34 16.78
C PRO A 311 -1.21 -10.42 17.95
N PHE A 312 -2.24 -9.59 17.73
CA PHE A 312 -2.89 -8.90 18.83
C PHE A 312 -3.33 -9.89 19.92
N VAL A 313 -3.19 -9.49 21.17
CA VAL A 313 -3.54 -10.30 22.35
C VAL A 313 -5.06 -10.52 22.37
N HIS A 314 -5.82 -9.46 22.14
CA HIS A 314 -7.28 -9.52 22.07
C HIS A 314 -7.76 -9.65 20.64
N PRO A 315 -8.68 -10.60 20.35
CA PRO A 315 -9.31 -10.68 19.06
C PRO A 315 -10.27 -9.50 18.86
N PHE A 316 -10.50 -9.12 17.61
CA PHE A 316 -11.64 -8.28 17.28
C PHE A 316 -12.95 -9.07 17.49
N PRO A 317 -14.06 -8.43 17.88
CA PRO A 317 -15.34 -9.10 18.08
C PRO A 317 -15.80 -9.81 16.80
N GLY A 318 -16.24 -11.06 16.93
CA GLY A 318 -16.72 -11.87 15.81
C GLY A 318 -15.65 -12.23 14.77
N SER A 319 -14.37 -11.94 15.04
CA SER A 319 -13.28 -12.24 14.13
C SER A 319 -12.92 -13.73 14.11
N GLU A 320 -12.30 -14.12 13.00
CA GLU A 320 -11.66 -15.42 12.83
C GLU A 320 -10.14 -15.22 12.85
N ARG A 321 -9.38 -16.24 13.26
CA ARG A 321 -7.92 -16.21 13.02
C ARG A 321 -7.64 -16.11 11.52
N ALA A 322 -6.53 -15.48 11.17
CA ALA A 322 -6.03 -15.51 9.80
C ALA A 322 -5.76 -16.97 9.37
N LEU A 323 -5.98 -17.25 8.08
CA LEU A 323 -5.53 -18.49 7.48
C LEU A 323 -4.00 -18.50 7.37
N THR A 324 -3.42 -19.68 7.58
CA THR A 324 -2.00 -19.90 7.30
C THR A 324 -1.72 -19.85 5.80
N LEU A 325 -0.46 -19.70 5.40
CA LEU A 325 -0.08 -19.75 3.99
C LEU A 325 -0.61 -21.02 3.29
N ALA A 326 -0.42 -22.19 3.91
CA ALA A 326 -0.87 -23.46 3.36
C ALA A 326 -2.41 -23.52 3.21
N GLU A 327 -3.14 -22.98 4.18
CA GLU A 327 -4.61 -22.91 4.12
C GLU A 327 -5.11 -21.97 3.02
N VAL A 328 -4.43 -20.84 2.77
CA VAL A 328 -4.77 -19.95 1.66
C VAL A 328 -4.51 -20.64 0.31
N GLN A 329 -3.38 -21.33 0.17
CA GLN A 329 -3.04 -22.06 -1.05
C GLN A 329 -4.02 -23.22 -1.30
N GLU A 330 -4.43 -23.93 -0.25
CA GLU A 330 -5.48 -24.94 -0.31
C GLU A 330 -6.80 -24.34 -0.76
N MET A 331 -7.23 -23.22 -0.14
CA MET A 331 -8.45 -22.51 -0.51
C MET A 331 -8.43 -22.11 -1.99
N GLN A 332 -7.34 -21.50 -2.47
CA GLN A 332 -7.19 -21.11 -3.87
C GLN A 332 -7.29 -22.31 -4.81
N THR A 333 -6.60 -23.39 -4.48
CA THR A 333 -6.61 -24.65 -5.26
C THR A 333 -8.03 -25.22 -5.36
N ARG A 334 -8.76 -25.25 -4.24
CA ARG A 334 -10.13 -25.77 -4.18
C ARG A 334 -11.11 -24.88 -4.94
N LEU A 335 -11.01 -23.57 -4.81
CA LEU A 335 -11.84 -22.60 -5.56
C LEU A 335 -11.65 -22.80 -7.06
N THR A 336 -10.40 -22.86 -7.53
CA THR A 336 -10.10 -23.06 -8.95
C THR A 336 -10.60 -24.40 -9.45
N ARG A 337 -10.46 -25.47 -8.68
CA ARG A 337 -11.06 -26.78 -9.01
C ARG A 337 -12.59 -26.74 -9.09
N ALA A 338 -13.24 -25.92 -8.26
CA ALA A 338 -14.69 -25.72 -8.25
C ALA A 338 -15.20 -24.75 -9.34
N GLY A 339 -14.31 -24.29 -10.24
CA GLY A 339 -14.65 -23.40 -11.35
C GLY A 339 -14.56 -21.91 -11.04
N PHE A 340 -13.99 -21.54 -9.89
CA PHE A 340 -13.77 -20.14 -9.48
C PHE A 340 -12.30 -19.78 -9.63
N ASP A 341 -11.95 -19.12 -10.74
CA ASP A 341 -10.57 -18.75 -11.04
C ASP A 341 -10.04 -17.71 -10.06
N THR A 342 -8.95 -18.07 -9.37
CA THR A 342 -8.30 -17.25 -8.35
C THR A 342 -7.11 -16.46 -8.89
N GLY A 343 -6.72 -16.69 -10.16
CA GLY A 343 -5.52 -16.12 -10.78
C GLY A 343 -4.22 -16.81 -10.36
N GLY A 344 -4.29 -17.90 -9.60
CA GLY A 344 -3.14 -18.66 -9.10
C GLY A 344 -3.31 -19.19 -7.67
N THR A 345 -2.36 -20.02 -7.23
CA THR A 345 -2.38 -20.68 -5.91
C THR A 345 -1.15 -20.30 -5.06
N ASP A 346 -0.68 -19.07 -5.23
CA ASP A 346 0.57 -18.56 -4.65
C ASP A 346 0.45 -18.14 -3.16
N GLY A 347 -0.75 -18.23 -2.59
CA GLY A 347 -1.02 -17.82 -1.21
C GLY A 347 -1.25 -16.31 -1.04
N ARG A 348 -1.28 -15.53 -2.13
CA ARG A 348 -1.56 -14.09 -2.11
C ARG A 348 -3.02 -13.83 -2.41
N VAL A 349 -3.69 -13.14 -1.50
CA VAL A 349 -5.10 -12.77 -1.66
C VAL A 349 -5.22 -11.43 -2.41
N GLY A 350 -5.29 -11.51 -3.74
CA GLY A 350 -5.54 -10.40 -4.65
C GLY A 350 -7.02 -10.25 -5.04
N ASN A 351 -7.31 -9.31 -5.95
CA ASN A 351 -8.68 -9.04 -6.40
C ASN A 351 -9.36 -10.26 -7.05
N ASP A 352 -8.61 -11.07 -7.79
CA ASP A 352 -9.15 -12.24 -8.48
C ASP A 352 -9.52 -13.34 -7.47
N THR A 353 -8.67 -13.58 -6.48
CA THR A 353 -9.00 -14.48 -5.34
C THR A 353 -10.22 -13.97 -4.57
N MET A 354 -10.30 -12.67 -4.24
CA MET A 354 -11.47 -12.09 -3.54
C MET A 354 -12.76 -12.24 -4.35
N LYS A 355 -12.69 -12.03 -5.67
CA LYS A 355 -13.83 -12.24 -6.58
C LYS A 355 -14.24 -13.71 -6.61
N ALA A 356 -13.29 -14.63 -6.74
CA ALA A 356 -13.54 -16.08 -6.73
C ALA A 356 -14.22 -16.53 -5.42
N ILE A 357 -13.76 -16.03 -4.27
CA ILE A 357 -14.36 -16.30 -2.97
C ILE A 357 -15.80 -15.78 -2.93
N ARG A 358 -16.03 -14.55 -3.39
CA ARG A 358 -17.38 -13.96 -3.40
C ARG A 358 -18.33 -14.74 -4.29
N ASP A 359 -17.90 -15.10 -5.49
CA ASP A 359 -18.70 -15.88 -6.43
C ASP A 359 -19.02 -17.27 -5.84
N PHE A 360 -18.07 -17.88 -5.13
CA PHE A 360 -18.27 -19.13 -4.40
C PHE A 360 -19.26 -18.98 -3.22
N GLN A 361 -19.11 -17.93 -2.42
CA GLN A 361 -20.02 -17.61 -1.31
C GLN A 361 -21.46 -17.46 -1.82
N LEU A 362 -21.65 -16.74 -2.93
CA LEU A 362 -22.95 -16.59 -3.59
C LEU A 362 -23.51 -17.93 -4.08
N LYS A 363 -22.70 -18.74 -4.79
CA LYS A 363 -23.14 -20.05 -5.31
C LYS A 363 -23.58 -20.99 -4.18
N THR A 364 -22.92 -20.92 -3.03
CA THR A 364 -23.13 -21.87 -1.91
C THR A 364 -24.01 -21.33 -0.79
N GLY A 365 -24.59 -20.13 -0.97
CA GLY A 365 -25.43 -19.47 0.04
C GLY A 365 -24.68 -19.10 1.33
N LEU A 366 -23.35 -18.99 1.30
CA LEU A 366 -22.55 -18.58 2.45
C LEU A 366 -22.57 -17.05 2.57
N LEU A 367 -23.37 -16.53 3.51
CA LEU A 367 -23.55 -15.09 3.71
C LEU A 367 -22.76 -14.56 4.93
N PRO A 368 -22.28 -13.30 4.89
CA PRO A 368 -22.32 -12.41 3.73
C PRO A 368 -21.35 -12.86 2.62
N ALA A 369 -21.72 -12.61 1.36
CA ALA A 369 -20.84 -12.83 0.22
C ALA A 369 -19.90 -11.63 0.04
N ASP A 370 -19.03 -11.45 1.02
CA ASP A 370 -18.12 -10.32 1.21
C ASP A 370 -16.74 -10.52 0.55
N GLY A 371 -16.50 -11.68 -0.06
CA GLY A 371 -15.23 -12.04 -0.69
C GLY A 371 -14.12 -12.41 0.29
N TYR A 372 -14.38 -12.44 1.61
CA TYR A 372 -13.36 -12.78 2.60
C TYR A 372 -13.19 -14.30 2.74
N GLY A 373 -12.00 -14.78 2.39
CA GLY A 373 -11.62 -16.19 2.41
C GLY A 373 -11.19 -16.69 3.78
N GLY A 374 -12.11 -16.66 4.75
CA GLY A 374 -11.87 -17.12 6.13
C GLY A 374 -11.97 -18.63 6.32
N LEU A 375 -11.92 -19.06 7.58
CA LEU A 375 -12.08 -20.46 7.99
C LEU A 375 -13.43 -21.03 7.51
N LYS A 376 -14.49 -20.21 7.52
CA LYS A 376 -15.82 -20.63 7.06
C LYS A 376 -15.83 -21.01 5.57
N VAL A 377 -15.18 -20.21 4.72
CA VAL A 377 -15.06 -20.49 3.28
C VAL A 377 -14.24 -21.75 3.05
N LEU A 378 -13.09 -21.87 3.72
CA LEU A 378 -12.24 -23.05 3.60
C LEU A 378 -12.93 -24.32 4.10
N ALA A 379 -13.65 -24.25 5.21
CA ALA A 379 -14.43 -25.37 5.74
C ALA A 379 -15.50 -25.83 4.74
N ARG A 380 -16.22 -24.90 4.11
CA ARG A 380 -17.22 -25.23 3.08
C ARG A 380 -16.57 -25.88 1.85
N LEU A 381 -15.43 -25.38 1.39
CA LEU A 381 -14.67 -25.97 0.27
C LEU A 381 -14.16 -27.38 0.57
N ARG A 382 -13.86 -27.69 1.84
CA ARG A 382 -13.45 -29.04 2.26
C ARG A 382 -14.60 -30.05 2.27
N GLN A 383 -15.85 -29.59 2.36
CA GLN A 383 -17.05 -30.44 2.40
C GLN A 383 -17.61 -30.80 1.02
N GLY A 384 -16.99 -30.35 -0.08
CA GLY A 384 -17.39 -30.75 -1.44
C GLY A 384 -17.95 -29.64 -2.32
N GLY A 385 -18.05 -28.40 -1.82
CA GLY A 385 -18.26 -27.19 -2.62
C GLY A 385 -19.63 -27.03 -3.26
#